data_AF-A0A136IIR8-F1
#
_entry.id   AF-A0A136IIR8-F1
#
_cell.length_a   1.000
_cell.length_b   1.000
_cell.length_c   1.000
_cell.angle_alpha   90.00
_cell.angle_beta   90.00
_cell.angle_gamma   90.00
#
_symmetry.space_group_name_H-M   'P 1'
#
loop_
_entity.id
_entity.type
_entity.pdbx_description
1 polymer ?
#
loop_
_entity_poly.entity_id
_entity_poly.type
_entity_poly.pdbx_seq_one_letter_code
_entity_poly.pdbx_strand_id
1 'polypeptide(L)' 'LEHDSERRGYGLSPDGSWVTCNDQNVLWLPPEYRPGCSAVLGRTVCVGCRSGRVLVIGFSRD' A
#
# COMPACT_ATOMS: atom_id res chain seq x y z
N LEU A 1 -25.82 7.27 -3.04
CA LEU A 1 -25.49 6.18 -3.99
C LEU A 1 -24.06 6.42 -4.40
N GLU A 2 -23.21 5.49 -4.01
CA GLU A 2 -21.78 5.63 -3.80
C GLU A 2 -21.07 5.97 -5.13
N HIS A 3 -20.31 7.06 -5.15
CA HIS A 3 -19.39 7.33 -6.24
C HIS A 3 -18.23 6.35 -6.09
N ASP A 4 -18.29 5.25 -6.86
CA ASP A 4 -17.14 4.41 -7.16
C ASP A 4 -16.11 5.26 -7.90
N SER A 5 -15.32 5.97 -7.11
CA SER A 5 -14.19 6.75 -7.60
C SER A 5 -13.12 5.71 -7.90
N GLU A 6 -12.96 5.32 -9.17
CA GLU A 6 -11.85 4.47 -9.62
C GLU A 6 -10.58 4.90 -8.88
N ARG A 7 -10.12 4.11 -7.89
CA ARG A 7 -8.88 4.39 -7.17
C ARG A 7 -7.73 4.04 -8.09
N ARG A 8 -7.47 4.92 -9.06
CA ARG A 8 -6.34 4.82 -9.97
C ARG A 8 -5.06 5.08 -9.20
N GLY A 9 -4.37 4.04 -8.76
CA GLY A 9 -3.08 4.16 -8.07
C GLY A 9 -2.81 3.10 -7.02
N TYR A 10 -1.71 3.29 -6.31
CA TYR A 10 -1.28 2.39 -5.25
C TYR A 10 -2.01 2.66 -3.93
N GLY A 11 -2.16 1.61 -3.13
CA GLY A 11 -2.79 1.67 -1.82
C GLY A 11 -2.42 0.48 -0.96
N LEU A 12 -3.20 0.28 0.10
CA LEU A 12 -3.12 -0.87 0.97
C LEU A 12 -4.49 -1.52 1.08
N SER A 13 -4.53 -2.84 1.23
CA SER A 13 -5.75 -3.57 1.56
C SER A 13 -6.29 -3.15 2.94
N PRO A 14 -7.60 -3.35 3.21
CA PRO A 14 -8.20 -2.95 4.49
C PRO A 14 -7.51 -3.56 5.74
N ASP A 15 -6.98 -4.78 5.61
CA ASP A 15 -6.24 -5.47 6.68
C ASP A 15 -4.72 -5.14 6.67
N GLY A 16 -4.27 -4.32 5.73
CA GLY A 16 -2.87 -3.93 5.54
C GLY A 16 -1.94 -5.07 5.12
N SER A 17 -2.47 -6.22 4.70
CA SER A 17 -1.67 -7.38 4.29
C SER A 17 -1.20 -7.32 2.84
N TRP A 18 -1.74 -6.41 2.02
CA TRP A 18 -1.34 -6.22 0.64
C TRP A 18 -1.10 -4.75 0.31
N VAL A 19 -0.07 -4.48 -0.48
CA VAL A 19 -0.05 -3.30 -1.34
C VAL A 19 -0.97 -3.59 -2.52
N THR A 20 -1.86 -2.65 -2.80
CA THR A 20 -2.81 -2.74 -3.91
C THR A 20 -2.45 -1.74 -5.02
N CYS A 21 -2.85 -2.03 -6.25
CA CYS A 21 -2.84 -1.10 -7.38
C CYS A 21 -4.17 -1.27 -8.11
N ASN A 22 -4.96 -0.20 -8.24
CA ASN A 22 -6.30 -0.25 -8.86
C ASN A 22 -7.15 -1.38 -8.28
N ASP A 23 -7.18 -1.47 -6.95
CA ASP A 23 -7.90 -2.48 -6.15
C ASP A 23 -7.45 -3.94 -6.36
N GLN A 24 -6.36 -4.17 -7.09
CA GLN A 24 -5.73 -5.48 -7.22
C GLN A 24 -4.53 -5.63 -6.28
N ASN A 25 -4.38 -6.81 -5.68
CA ASN A 25 -3.26 -7.14 -4.82
C ASN A 25 -1.97 -7.32 -5.64
N VAL A 26 -0.91 -6.54 -5.36
CA VAL A 26 0.35 -6.57 -6.12
C VAL A 26 1.57 -7.00 -5.30
N LEU A 27 1.56 -6.79 -3.98
CA LEU A 27 2.65 -7.23 -3.10
C LEU A 27 2.11 -7.59 -1.73
N TRP A 28 2.39 -8.81 -1.28
CA TRP A 28 2.03 -9.25 0.06
C TRP A 28 3.02 -8.73 1.10
N LEU A 29 2.50 -8.29 2.24
CA LEU A 29 3.27 -7.81 3.38
C LEU A 29 3.24 -8.85 4.52
N PRO A 30 4.42 -9.38 4.92
CA PRO A 30 4.53 -10.21 6.11
C PRO A 30 3.99 -9.50 7.37
N PRO A 31 3.48 -10.25 8.38
CA PRO A 31 2.89 -9.68 9.59
C PRO A 31 3.74 -8.62 10.29
N GLU A 32 5.05 -8.78 10.35
CA GLU A 32 6.01 -7.86 10.97
C GLU A 32 6.15 -6.52 10.23
N TYR A 33 5.71 -6.46 8.97
CA TYR A 33 5.75 -5.28 8.12
C TYR A 33 4.38 -4.63 7.92
N ARG A 34 3.33 -5.14 8.56
CA ARG A 34 2.00 -4.55 8.46
C ARG A 34 1.98 -3.11 9.00
N PRO A 35 1.24 -2.21 8.35
CA PRO A 35 1.27 -0.78 8.66
C PRO A 35 0.67 -0.48 10.03
N GLY A 36 1.36 0.38 10.79
CA GLY A 36 0.75 1.26 11.78
C GLY A 36 0.36 2.61 11.15
N CYS A 37 1.14 3.05 10.17
CA CYS A 37 0.85 4.19 9.30
C CYS A 37 1.37 3.95 7.88
N SER A 38 0.91 4.73 6.92
CA SER A 38 1.33 4.64 5.52
C SER A 38 1.20 5.95 4.79
N ALA A 39 2.01 6.15 3.76
CA ALA A 39 1.88 7.25 2.80
C ALA A 39 2.08 6.73 1.37
N VAL A 40 1.36 7.30 0.43
CA VAL A 40 1.48 6.97 -1.00
C VAL A 40 1.77 8.25 -1.77
N LEU A 41 2.82 8.23 -2.59
CA LEU A 41 3.15 9.31 -3.53
C LEU A 41 3.46 8.70 -4.89
N GLY A 42 2.57 8.92 -5.86
CA GLY A 42 2.70 8.38 -7.21
C GLY A 42 2.80 6.85 -7.21
N ARG A 43 4.01 6.32 -7.44
CA ARG A 43 4.31 4.87 -7.49
C ARG A 43 5.16 4.39 -6.33
N THR A 44 5.24 5.21 -5.28
CA THR A 44 5.98 4.88 -4.08
C THR A 44 5.01 4.71 -2.93
N VAL A 45 5.13 3.59 -2.23
CA VAL A 45 4.39 3.29 -1.01
C VAL A 45 5.38 3.25 0.15
N CYS A 46 5.13 4.06 1.16
CA CYS A 46 5.87 4.07 2.41
C CYS A 46 5.00 3.44 3.50
N VAL A 47 5.55 2.49 4.24
CA VAL A 47 4.89 1.81 5.36
C VAL A 47 5.70 2.01 6.63
N GLY A 48 5.09 2.64 7.62
CA GLY A 48 5.62 2.72 8.98
C GLY A 48 5.04 1.57 9.82
N CYS A 49 5.89 0.66 10.27
CA CYS A 49 5.51 -0.49 11.07
C CYS A 49 5.43 -0.11 12.56
N ARG A 50 4.60 -0.82 13.34
CA ARG A 50 4.52 -0.64 14.80
C ARG A 50 5.85 -0.90 15.53
N SER A 51 6.75 -1.65 14.90
CA SER A 51 8.12 -1.89 15.40
C SER A 51 9.06 -0.69 15.25
N GLY A 52 8.63 0.39 14.58
CA GLY A 52 9.47 1.54 14.23
C GLY A 52 10.24 1.39 12.92
N ARG A 53 10.17 0.22 12.25
CA ARG A 53 10.75 0.02 10.91
C ARG A 53 9.95 0.78 9.86
N VAL A 54 10.64 1.25 8.81
CA VAL A 54 10.02 1.91 7.66
C VAL A 54 10.39 1.15 6.39
N LEU A 55 9.39 0.78 5.60
CA LEU A 55 9.55 0.22 4.27
C LEU A 55 9.25 1.30 3.24
N VAL A 56 10.11 1.41 2.23
CA VAL A 56 9.90 2.28 1.06
C VAL A 56 9.94 1.40 -0.17
N ILE A 57 8.81 1.33 -0.88
CA ILE A 57 8.60 0.44 -2.01
C ILE A 57 8.34 1.30 -3.24
N GLY A 58 9.20 1.21 -4.24
CA GLY A 58 9.02 1.89 -5.53
C GLY A 58 8.70 0.89 -6.63
N PHE A 59 7.70 1.20 -7.46
CA PHE A 59 7.32 0.39 -8.62
C PHE A 59 7.77 1.06 -9.93
N SER A 60 8.43 0.31 -10.81
CA SER A 60 8.87 0.78 -12.13
C SER A 60 7.70 0.99 -13.09
N ARG A 61 7.90 1.77 -14.17
CA ARG A 61 7.17 1.53 -15.42
C ARG A 61 7.82 0.27 -16.02
N ASP A 62 7.02 -0.70 -16.43
CA ASP A 62 7.49 -1.67 -17.42
C ASP A 62 7.98 -0.95 -18.68
#